data_AF-A0A1F5EGZ0-F1
#
_entry.id   AF-A0A1F5EGZ0-F1
#
_cell.length_a   1.000
_cell.length_b   1.000
_cell.length_c   1.000
_cell.angle_alpha   90.00
_cell.angle_beta   90.00
_cell.angle_gamma   90.00
#
_symmetry.space_group_name_H-M   'P 1'
#
loop_
_entity.id
_entity.type
_entity.pdbx_description
1 polymer ?
#
loop_
_entity_poly.entity_id
_entity_poly.type
_entity_poly.pdbx_seq_one_letter_code
_entity_poly.pdbx_strand_id
1 'polypeptide(L)' 'MNNLWYVLSELGQLGFIIAIPVAILAYFGAKLDKIYQTSPLFLLIGIVFSIITSSIVIYRKIKKLESTEKH' A
#
# COMPACT_ATOMS: atom_id res chain seq x y z
N MET A 1 22.05 -18.74 6.73
CA MET A 1 21.34 -17.53 7.20
C MET A 1 20.04 -17.98 7.83
N ASN A 2 19.73 -17.55 9.05
CA ASN A 2 18.57 -18.03 9.79
C ASN A 2 17.29 -17.56 9.07
N ASN A 3 16.40 -18.50 8.71
CA ASN A 3 15.17 -18.26 7.94
C ASN A 3 14.30 -17.12 8.50
N LEU A 4 14.41 -16.84 9.80
CA LEU A 4 13.73 -15.75 10.49
C LEU A 4 14.06 -14.37 9.89
N TRP A 5 15.34 -14.09 9.62
CA TRP A 5 15.77 -12.79 9.07
C TRP A 5 15.26 -12.56 7.64
N TYR A 6 15.19 -13.64 6.86
CA TYR A 6 14.65 -13.58 5.51
C TYR A 6 13.14 -13.27 5.52
N VAL A 7 12.36 -13.97 6.35
CA VAL A 7 10.92 -13.73 6.48
C VAL A 7 10.63 -12.32 7.00
N LEU A 8 11.40 -11.82 7.98
CA LEU A 8 11.25 -10.44 8.47
C LEU A 8 11.53 -9.41 7.37
N SER A 9 12.57 -9.60 6.56
CA SER A 9 12.88 -8.71 5.44
C SER A 9 11.75 -8.67 4.41
N GLU A 10 11.19 -9.82 4.06
CA GLU A 10 10.07 -9.91 3.11
C GLU A 10 8.79 -9.24 3.64
N LEU A 11 8.45 -9.49 4.90
CA LEU A 11 7.31 -8.85 5.56
C LEU A 11 7.51 -7.32 5.67
N GLY A 12 8.72 -6.87 5.96
CA GLY A 12 9.06 -5.44 5.99
C GLY A 12 8.85 -4.75 4.63
N GLN A 13 9.29 -5.38 3.54
CA GLN A 13 9.04 -4.87 2.18
C GLN A 13 7.55 -4.82 1.85
N LEU A 14 6.78 -5.84 2.22
CA LEU A 14 5.33 -5.85 2.05
C LEU A 14 4.65 -4.73 2.86
N GLY A 15 5.09 -4.52 4.10
CA GLY A 15 4.63 -3.43 4.94
C GLY A 15 4.87 -2.05 4.30
N PHE A 16 6.06 -1.84 3.72
CA PHE A 16 6.37 -0.59 2.99
C PHE A 16 5.49 -0.38 1.75
N ILE A 17 5.19 -1.44 1.00
CA ILE A 17 4.32 -1.38 -0.19
C ILE A 17 2.91 -0.90 0.18
N ILE A 18 2.42 -1.21 1.39
CA ILE A 18 1.11 -0.77 1.87
C ILE A 18 1.21 0.60 2.54
N ALA A 19 2.21 0.81 3.40
CA ALA A 19 2.35 2.02 4.20
C ALA A 19 2.58 3.28 3.34
N ILE A 20 3.35 3.17 2.26
CA ILE A 20 3.64 4.31 1.36
C ILE A 20 2.35 4.89 0.74
N PRO A 21 1.53 4.13 -0.01
CA PRO A 21 0.32 4.67 -0.61
C PRO A 21 -0.70 5.12 0.43
N VAL A 22 -0.84 4.43 1.56
CA VAL A 22 -1.71 4.86 2.67
C VAL A 22 -1.26 6.22 3.20
N ALA A 23 0.02 6.38 3.54
CA ALA A 23 0.55 7.61 4.09
C ALA A 23 0.41 8.79 3.10
N ILE A 24 0.76 8.59 1.83
CA ILE A 24 0.66 9.62 0.80
C ILE A 24 -0.81 10.01 0.60
N LEU A 25 -1.69 9.05 0.33
CA LEU A 25 -3.09 9.35 0.00
C LEU A 25 -3.87 9.89 1.21
N ALA A 26 -3.61 9.39 2.41
CA ALA A 26 -4.22 9.94 3.62
C ALA A 26 -3.73 11.37 3.90
N TYR A 27 -2.43 11.64 3.75
CA TYR A 27 -1.89 12.99 3.94
C TYR A 27 -2.43 13.99 2.91
N PHE A 28 -2.44 13.62 1.63
CA PHE A 28 -3.01 14.47 0.58
C PHE A 28 -4.52 14.65 0.74
N GLY A 29 -5.26 13.59 1.07
CA GLY A 29 -6.70 13.65 1.34
C GLY A 29 -7.02 14.58 2.51
N ALA A 30 -6.28 14.46 3.62
CA ALA A 30 -6.43 15.34 4.77
C ALA A 30 -6.10 16.81 4.46
N LYS A 31 -5.10 17.05 3.61
CA LYS A 31 -4.73 18.41 3.19
C LYS A 31 -5.82 19.03 2.29
N LEU A 32 -6.35 18.26 1.34
CA LEU A 32 -7.45 18.69 0.47
C LEU A 32 -8.73 18.97 1.27
N ASP A 33 -9.05 18.13 2.25
CA ASP A 33 -10.20 18.32 3.13
C ASP A 33 -10.14 19.64 3.91
N LYS A 34 -8.94 20.06 4.35
CA LYS A 34 -8.74 21.38 5.00
C LYS A 34 -8.89 22.55 4.03
N ILE A 35 -8.48 22.40 2.77
CA ILE A 35 -8.56 23.46 1.76
C ILE A 35 -10.02 23.68 1.32
N TYR A 36 -10.75 22.59 1.09
CA TYR A 36 -12.12 22.63 0.56
C TYR A 36 -13.21 22.67 1.64
N GLN A 37 -12.84 22.62 2.94
CA GLN A 37 -13.76 22.51 4.08
C GLN A 37 -14.72 21.30 4.01
N THR A 38 -14.40 20.29 3.19
CA THR A 38 -15.16 19.06 3.00
C THR A 38 -14.79 17.95 3.98
N SER A 39 -14.02 18.30 5.01
CA SER A 39 -13.49 17.34 5.98
C SER A 39 -14.63 16.52 6.60
N PRO A 40 -14.59 15.17 6.59
CA PRO A 40 -13.44 14.31 6.24
C PRO A 40 -13.64 13.46 4.97
N LEU A 41 -14.22 14.01 3.88
CA LEU A 41 -14.54 13.22 2.68
C LEU A 41 -13.32 12.79 1.86
N PHE A 42 -12.39 13.69 1.55
CA PHE A 42 -11.21 13.37 0.74
C PHE A 42 -10.24 12.44 1.46
N LEU A 43 -10.14 12.53 2.79
CA LEU A 43 -9.40 11.58 3.61
C LEU A 43 -9.98 10.17 3.47
N LEU A 44 -11.31 10.04 3.55
CA LEU A 44 -12.00 8.75 3.43
C LEU A 44 -11.79 8.13 2.04
N ILE A 45 -11.93 8.94 0.99
CA ILE A 45 -11.64 8.52 -0.40
C ILE A 45 -10.17 8.12 -0.55
N GLY A 46 -9.25 8.89 0.03
CA GLY A 46 -7.80 8.59 0.01
C GLY A 46 -7.48 7.25 0.66
N ILE A 47 -8.10 6.92 1.78
CA ILE A 47 -7.94 5.62 2.44
C ILE A 47 -8.47 4.49 1.55
N VAL A 48 -9.69 4.62 1.01
CA VAL A 48 -10.27 3.61 0.11
C VAL A 48 -9.39 3.40 -1.12
N PHE A 49 -8.90 4.47 -1.74
CA PHE A 49 -7.97 4.39 -2.87
C PHE A 49 -6.65 3.71 -2.49
N SER A 50 -6.15 3.93 -1.28
CA SER A 50 -4.91 3.29 -0.81
C SER A 50 -5.07 1.78 -0.66
N ILE A 51 -6.23 1.31 -0.19
CA ILE A 51 -6.54 -0.11 -0.05
C ILE A 51 -6.62 -0.76 -1.44
N ILE A 52 -7.31 -0.12 -2.38
CA ILE A 52 -7.42 -0.60 -3.76
C ILE A 52 -6.03 -0.68 -4.42
N THR A 53 -5.26 0.39 -4.32
CA THR A 53 -3.92 0.47 -4.92
C THR A 53 -2.99 -0.58 -4.33
N SER A 54 -2.99 -0.72 -3.00
CA SER A 54 -2.18 -1.74 -2.31
C SER A 54 -2.57 -3.15 -2.74
N SER A 55 -3.87 -3.43 -2.84
CA SER A 55 -4.38 -4.73 -3.29
C SER A 55 -3.93 -5.07 -4.71
N ILE A 56 -3.96 -4.09 -5.63
CA ILE A 56 -3.46 -4.28 -7.00
C ILE A 56 -1.96 -4.57 -7.03
N VAL A 57 -1.17 -3.84 -6.24
CA VAL A 57 0.29 -4.05 -6.19
C VAL A 57 0.63 -5.43 -5.63
N ILE A 58 -0.04 -5.85 -4.56
CA ILE A 58 0.12 -7.19 -3.97
C ILE A 58 -0.24 -8.26 -5.00
N TYR A 59 -1.39 -8.13 -5.66
CA TYR A 59 -1.83 -9.07 -6.70
C TYR A 59 -0.80 -9.19 -7.84
N ARG A 60 -0.25 -8.06 -8.32
CA ARG A 60 0.82 -8.06 -9.33
C ARG A 60 2.10 -8.71 -8.81
N LYS A 61 2.46 -8.54 -7.54
CA LYS A 61 3.63 -9.18 -6.93
C LYS A 61 3.45 -10.71 -6.90
N ILE A 62 2.28 -11.19 -6.46
CA ILE A 62 1.95 -12.63 -6.42
C ILE A 62 1.98 -13.23 -7.82
N LYS A 63 1.27 -12.62 -8.79
CA LYS A 63 1.25 -13.10 -10.18
C LYS A 63 2.64 -13.14 -10.81
N LYS A 64 3.52 -12.19 -10.47
CA LYS A 64 4.91 -12.18 -10.93
C LYS A 64 5.69 -13.37 -10.36
N LEU A 65 5.49 -13.71 -9.10
CA LEU A 65 6.12 -14.89 -8.48
C LEU A 65 5.66 -16.19 -9.14
N GLU A 66 4.35 -16.37 -9.37
CA GLU A 66 3.80 -17.53 -10.08
C GLU A 66 4.35 -17.67 -11.52
N SER A 67 4.57 -16.55 -12.20
CA SER A 67 5.15 -16.51 -13.54
C SER A 67 6.63 -16.87 -13.57
N THR A 68 7.37 -16.61 -12.49
CA THR A 68 8.81 -16.89 -12.39
C THR A 68 9.07 -18.36 -12.04
N GLU A 69 8.13 -19.06 -11.41
CA GLU A 69 8.27 -20.48 -11.03
C GLU A 69 8.02 -21.46 -12.20
N LYS A 70 7.47 -20.98 -13.33
CA LYS A 70 7.21 -21.80 -14.54
C LYS A 70 8.41 -21.92 -15.51
N HIS A 71 9.57 -21.37 -15.17
CA HIS A 71 10.80 -21.44 -15.96
C HIS A 71 11.96 -21.92 -15.10
#